data_AF-A0AAD6LUB2-F1
#
_entry.id   AF-A0AAD6LUB2-F1
#
_cell.length_a   1.000
_cell.length_b   1.000
_cell.length_c   1.000
_cell.angle_alpha   90.00
_cell.angle_beta   90.00
_cell.angle_gamma   90.00
#
_symmetry.space_group_name_H-M   'P 1'
#
loop_
_entity.id
_entity.type
_entity.pdbx_description
1 polymer ?
#
loop_
_entity_poly.entity_id
_entity_poly.type
_entity_poly.pdbx_seq_one_letter_code
_entity_poly.pdbx_strand_id
1 'polypeptide(L)'
;METHFGVDVETDPDELVQVYDSLFVQFDHDLNGTVDLEEFKAETKQMMLAMASGMGFLPVQMVLEEDSFLKKAVEWESAKLVASYSPCPN
;
A
#
# COMPACT_ATOMS: atom_id res chain seq x y z
N MET A 1 1.94 7.06 23.49
CA MET A 1 2.53 5.86 22.87
C MET A 1 3.16 6.34 21.59
N GLU A 2 4.48 6.33 21.53
CA GLU A 2 5.27 6.90 20.43
C GLU A 2 5.07 6.07 19.17
N THR A 3 4.41 6.66 18.18
CA THR A 3 4.28 6.09 16.83
C THR A 3 5.50 6.50 16.03
N HIS A 4 6.55 5.69 16.13
CA HIS A 4 7.77 5.84 15.34
C HIS A 4 7.51 5.34 13.90
N PHE A 5 6.69 6.07 13.15
CA PHE A 5 6.53 5.90 11.71
C PHE A 5 7.74 6.54 11.03
N GLY A 6 8.65 5.71 10.52
CA GLY A 6 9.67 6.15 9.58
C GLY A 6 10.63 7.18 10.13
N VAL A 7 11.43 6.82 11.14
CA VAL A 7 12.77 7.40 11.17
C VAL A 7 13.44 6.97 9.88
N ASP A 8 13.90 7.96 9.13
CA ASP A 8 14.88 7.81 8.06
C ASP A 8 16.19 7.37 8.73
N VAL A 9 16.24 6.11 9.17
CA VAL A 9 17.49 5.43 9.48
C VAL A 9 18.10 5.20 8.11
N GLU A 10 19.24 5.83 7.85
CA GLU A 10 20.07 5.47 6.72
C GLU A 10 20.46 4.01 6.88
N THR A 11 19.69 3.12 6.26
CA THR A 11 19.97 1.69 6.22
C THR A 11 21.29 1.50 5.47
N ASP A 12 22.13 0.58 5.97
CA ASP A 12 23.41 0.30 5.34
C ASP A 12 23.20 -0.03 3.84
N PRO A 13 23.97 0.60 2.92
CA PRO A 13 23.75 0.42 1.49
C PRO A 13 23.88 -1.04 1.04
N ASP A 14 24.77 -1.81 1.65
CA ASP A 14 24.98 -3.21 1.29
C ASP A 14 23.81 -4.08 1.78
N GLU A 15 23.25 -3.75 2.95
CA GLU A 15 22.02 -4.39 3.45
C GLU A 15 20.80 -4.07 2.56
N LEU A 16 20.66 -2.81 2.13
CA LEU A 16 19.60 -2.42 1.20
C LEU A 16 19.68 -3.17 -0.13
N VAL A 17 20.88 -3.26 -0.72
CA VAL A 17 21.09 -3.97 -1.98
C VAL A 17 20.68 -5.44 -1.84
N GLN A 18 21.08 -6.11 -0.76
CA GLN A 18 20.70 -7.52 -0.53
C GLN A 18 19.19 -7.71 -0.41
N VAL A 19 18.49 -6.78 0.24
CA VAL A 19 17.03 -6.82 0.38
C VAL A 19 16.36 -6.61 -0.98
N TYR A 20 16.80 -5.62 -1.75
CA TYR A 20 16.25 -5.36 -3.08
C TYR A 20 16.53 -6.51 -4.05
N ASP A 21 17.74 -7.07 -4.05
CA ASP A 21 18.10 -8.21 -4.90
C ASP A 21 17.24 -9.43 -4.57
N SER A 22 17.06 -9.71 -3.27
CA SER A 22 16.22 -10.84 -2.82
C SER A 22 14.75 -10.67 -3.19
N LEU A 23 14.25 -9.42 -3.16
CA LEU A 23 12.88 -9.11 -3.57
C LEU A 23 12.73 -9.18 -5.10
N PHE A 24 13.71 -8.68 -5.83
CA PHE A 24 13.69 -8.65 -7.29
C PHE A 24 13.63 -10.06 -7.89
N VAL A 25 14.37 -11.02 -7.33
CA VAL A 25 14.34 -12.43 -7.74
C VAL A 25 12.94 -13.07 -7.56
N GLN A 26 12.08 -12.53 -6.70
CA GLN A 26 10.69 -13.00 -6.61
C GLN A 26 9.81 -12.51 -7.77
N PHE A 27 10.16 -11.38 -8.38
CA PHE A 27 9.43 -10.79 -9.50
C PHE A 27 9.93 -11.30 -10.85
N ASP A 28 11.24 -11.47 -11.01
CA ASP A 28 11.88 -11.97 -12.24
C ASP A 28 11.76 -13.50 -12.30
N HIS A 29 10.65 -14.01 -12.86
CA HIS A 29 10.31 -15.44 -12.85
C HIS A 29 11.13 -16.22 -13.88
N ASP A 30 11.47 -15.58 -14.99
CA ASP A 30 12.28 -16.18 -16.05
C ASP A 30 13.80 -15.98 -15.85
N LEU A 31 14.19 -15.22 -14.82
CA LEU A 31 15.57 -14.92 -14.43
C LEU A 31 16.35 -14.24 -15.56
N ASN A 32 15.67 -13.40 -16.36
CA ASN A 32 16.28 -12.66 -17.46
C ASN A 32 16.97 -11.36 -17.00
N GLY A 33 16.85 -11.01 -15.71
CA GLY A 33 17.41 -9.80 -15.11
C GLY A 33 16.53 -8.56 -15.25
N THR A 34 15.29 -8.71 -15.71
CA THR A 34 14.31 -7.65 -15.86
C THR A 34 12.96 -8.12 -15.34
N VAL A 35 12.05 -7.18 -15.02
CA VAL A 35 10.68 -7.52 -14.63
C VAL A 35 9.75 -6.98 -15.70
N ASP A 36 9.02 -7.88 -16.36
CA ASP A 36 8.02 -7.50 -17.35
C ASP A 36 6.67 -7.13 -16.70
N LEU A 37 5.75 -6.65 -17.55
CA LEU A 37 4.43 -6.20 -17.07
C LEU A 37 3.59 -7.34 -16.49
N GLU A 38 3.69 -8.54 -17.04
CA GLU A 38 2.91 -9.69 -16.58
C GLU A 38 3.46 -10.24 -15.27
N GLU A 39 4.79 -10.33 -15.14
CA GLU A 39 5.49 -10.64 -13.89
C GLU A 39 5.11 -9.66 -12.78
N PHE A 40 5.20 -8.36 -13.07
CA PHE A 40 4.84 -7.31 -12.12
C PHE A 40 3.39 -7.43 -11.64
N LYS A 41 2.45 -7.63 -12.57
CA LYS A 41 1.02 -7.80 -12.23
C LYS A 41 0.79 -9.05 -11.40
N ALA A 42 1.43 -10.16 -11.77
CA ALA A 42 1.25 -11.44 -11.10
C ALA A 42 1.69 -11.36 -9.64
N GLU A 43 2.89 -10.87 -9.38
CA GLU A 43 3.41 -10.77 -8.02
C GLU A 43 2.73 -9.68 -7.21
N THR A 44 2.44 -8.52 -7.79
CA THR A 44 1.67 -7.47 -7.08
C THR A 44 0.31 -7.99 -6.64
N LYS A 45 -0.36 -8.79 -7.48
CA LYS A 45 -1.63 -9.43 -7.14
C LYS A 45 -1.46 -10.44 -6.00
N GLN A 46 -0.42 -11.27 -6.01
CA GLN A 46 -0.15 -12.22 -4.92
C GLN A 46 0.16 -11.51 -3.62
N MET A 47 0.99 -10.46 -3.65
CA MET A 47 1.27 -9.62 -2.49
C MET A 47 -0.03 -9.03 -1.91
N MET A 48 -0.89 -8.46 -2.75
CA MET A 48 -2.18 -7.93 -2.31
C MET A 48 -3.10 -9.01 -1.74
N LEU A 49 -3.13 -10.21 -2.32
CA LEU A 49 -3.91 -11.33 -1.80
C LEU A 49 -3.38 -11.82 -0.45
N ALA A 50 -2.06 -11.91 -0.30
CA ALA A 50 -1.41 -12.28 0.96
C ALA A 50 -1.68 -11.24 2.04
N MET A 51 -1.61 -9.94 1.70
CA MET A 51 -2.02 -8.85 2.58
C MET A 51 -3.51 -8.97 2.95
N ALA A 52 -4.41 -9.19 2.00
CA ALA A 52 -5.84 -9.36 2.28
C ALA A 52 -6.12 -10.59 3.17
N SER A 53 -5.33 -11.65 3.01
CA SER A 53 -5.45 -12.89 3.78
C SER A 53 -4.87 -12.75 5.20
N GLY A 54 -3.80 -11.96 5.36
CA GLY A 54 -3.16 -11.67 6.65
C GLY A 54 -3.77 -10.50 7.43
N MET A 55 -4.36 -9.52 6.74
CA MET A 55 -5.02 -8.35 7.33
C MET A 55 -6.52 -8.55 7.57
N GLY A 56 -7.04 -9.79 7.52
CA GLY A 56 -8.47 -10.10 7.63
C GLY A 56 -9.25 -9.09 8.47
N PHE A 57 -10.02 -8.24 7.79
CA PHE A 57 -10.90 -7.20 8.35
C PHE A 57 -10.28 -5.99 9.08
N LEU A 58 -8.96 -5.80 9.08
CA LEU A 58 -8.38 -4.57 9.63
C LEU A 58 -8.43 -3.45 8.56
N PRO A 59 -9.14 -2.34 8.83
CA PRO A 59 -9.14 -1.22 7.90
C PRO A 59 -7.71 -0.71 7.75
N VAL A 60 -7.24 -0.59 6.50
CA VAL A 60 -5.98 0.09 6.19
C VAL A 60 -6.12 1.52 6.66
N GLN A 61 -5.46 1.86 7.76
CA GLN A 61 -5.48 3.22 8.29
C GLN A 61 -4.48 4.06 7.50
N MET A 62 -5.01 4.86 6.56
CA MET A 62 -4.21 5.77 5.75
C MET A 62 -3.99 7.07 6.52
N VAL A 63 -2.73 7.36 6.88
CA VAL A 63 -2.35 8.67 7.45
C VAL A 63 -2.15 9.62 6.27
N LEU A 64 -2.99 10.62 6.17
CA LEU A 64 -2.96 11.61 5.08
C LEU A 64 -2.49 12.94 5.65
N GLU A 65 -1.49 13.55 5.01
CA GLU A 65 -1.05 14.90 5.34
C GLU A 65 -2.19 15.92 5.13
N GLU A 66 -2.19 16.95 5.97
CA GLU A 66 -3.08 18.11 5.84
C GLU A 66 -2.97 18.69 4.41
N ASP A 67 -4.10 19.00 3.79
CA ASP A 67 -4.19 19.52 2.41
C ASP A 67 -3.67 18.63 1.26
N SER A 68 -3.25 17.39 1.53
CA SER A 68 -2.83 16.46 0.48
C SER A 68 -3.95 16.11 -0.51
N PHE A 69 -3.57 15.80 -1.76
CA PHE A 69 -4.53 15.42 -2.79
C PHE A 69 -5.36 14.19 -2.41
N LEU A 70 -4.71 13.21 -1.74
CA LEU A 70 -5.38 12.00 -1.27
C LEU A 70 -6.38 12.32 -0.14
N LYS A 71 -6.06 13.22 0.79
CA LYS A 71 -7.01 13.69 1.82
C LYS A 71 -8.26 14.29 1.20
N LYS A 72 -8.09 15.19 0.23
CA LYS A 72 -9.20 15.85 -0.49
C LYS A 72 -10.07 14.85 -1.25
N ALA A 73 -9.47 13.84 -1.87
CA ALA A 73 -10.19 12.79 -2.57
C ALA A 73 -11.05 11.93 -1.62
N VAL A 74 -10.50 11.55 -0.46
CA VAL A 74 -11.21 10.77 0.57
C VAL A 74 -12.36 11.58 1.16
N GLU A 75 -12.15 12.86 1.46
CA GLU A 75 -13.19 13.76 1.98
C GLU A 75 -14.35 13.91 0.99
N TRP A 76 -14.04 14.06 -0.30
CA TRP A 76 -15.03 14.14 -1.38
C TRP A 76 -15.88 12.88 -1.47
N GLU A 77 -15.26 11.70 -1.46
CA GLU A 77 -15.96 10.42 -1.55
C GLU A 77 -16.78 10.13 -0.28
N SER A 78 -16.24 10.45 0.90
CA SER A 78 -16.94 10.31 2.18
C SER A 78 -18.18 11.19 2.26
N ALA A 79 -18.10 12.43 1.78
CA ALA A 79 -19.25 13.33 1.72
C ALA A 79 -20.37 12.79 0.81
N LYS A 80 -20.00 12.12 -0.28
CA LYS A 80 -20.95 11.48 -1.20
C LYS A 80 -21.66 10.29 -0.56
N LEU A 81 -20.95 9.48 0.23
CA LEU A 81 -21.52 8.37 0.98
C LEU A 81 -22.49 8.86 2.07
N VAL A 82 -22.11 9.90 2.83
CA VAL A 82 -22.98 10.49 3.86
C VAL A 82 -24.27 11.07 3.25
N ALA A 83 -24.17 11.75 2.11
CA ALA A 83 -25.35 12.28 1.41
C ALA A 83 -26.31 11.17 0.92
N SER A 84 -25.77 10.01 0.54
CA SER A 84 -26.57 8.86 0.10
C SER A 84 -27.31 8.14 1.24
N TYR A 85 -26.87 8.34 2.49
CA TYR A 85 -27.44 7.76 3.71
C TYR A 85 -28.20 8.82 4.52
N SER A 86 -29.15 9.51 3.90
CA SER A 86 -30.07 10.39 4.64
C SER A 86 -31.22 9.55 5.24
N PRO A 87 -31.37 9.46 6.58
CA PRO A 87 -32.57 8.86 7.18
C PRO A 87 -33.75 9.80 6.92
N CYS A 88 -34.88 9.26 6.45
CA CYS A 88 -36.12 10.03 6.30
C CYS A 88 -36.46 10.75 7.62
N PRO A 89 -36.83 12.03 7.61
CA PRO A 89 -37.28 12.71 8.82
C PRO A 89 -38.61 12.12 9.29
N ASN A 90 -38.72 11.86 10.60
CA ASN A 90 -39.95 11.40 11.27
C ASN A 90 -41.05 12.46 11.24
#